data_AF-A0A7Y4QYW3-F1
#
_entry.id   AF-A0A7Y4QYW3-F1
#
_cell.length_a   1.000
_cell.length_b   1.000
_cell.length_c   1.000
_cell.angle_alpha   90.00
_cell.angle_beta   90.00
_cell.angle_gamma   90.00
#
_symmetry.space_group_name_H-M   'P 1'
#
loop_
_entity.id
_entity.type
_entity.pdbx_description
1 polymer ?
#
loop_
_entity_poly.entity_id
_entity_poly.type
_entity_poly.pdbx_seq_one_letter_code
_entity_poly.pdbx_strand_id
1 'polypeptide(L)'
;MIKSMTGFGQVVLNSGSLALSVEVKSLNSKFLDLNLRLPRKYSEKEIDIRNLVVDKLERGKISLTVDLQQAARGGETQRYNEELFVSYYSELKRLADKVMSGYESLFQLALSSPDVLISTGKEELDPAEWDKIVQQVNEALTKCEQFRLAEGAALEGRFKEYINNIAQSLIQVEKLDPIRIEKIRHRIQSGITDLFGNEGFDVNRLEQEIIFYIE
;
A
#
# COMPACT_ATOMS: atom_id res chain seq x y z
N MET A 1 -7.16 21.93 0.87
CA MET A 1 -6.66 21.36 -0.41
C MET A 1 -6.99 19.88 -0.41
N ILE A 2 -7.58 19.34 -1.48
CA ILE A 2 -7.88 17.91 -1.58
C ILE A 2 -6.55 17.15 -1.63
N LYS A 3 -6.44 16.07 -0.84
CA LYS A 3 -5.28 15.18 -0.83
C LYS A 3 -5.72 13.81 -1.29
N SER A 4 -4.93 13.17 -2.16
CA SER A 4 -5.13 11.78 -2.51
C SER A 4 -4.92 10.86 -1.30
N MET A 5 -5.55 9.69 -1.33
CA MET A 5 -5.38 8.62 -0.34
C MET A 5 -4.23 7.67 -0.72
N THR A 6 -3.64 7.82 -1.90
CA THR A 6 -2.46 7.08 -2.37
C THR A 6 -1.26 8.01 -2.46
N GLY A 7 -0.09 7.51 -2.06
CA GLY A 7 1.11 8.31 -2.01
C GLY A 7 2.38 7.48 -2.15
N PHE A 8 3.41 8.09 -2.71
CA PHE A 8 4.73 7.50 -2.85
C PHE A 8 5.81 8.54 -2.55
N GLY A 9 6.81 8.15 -1.78
CA GLY A 9 8.00 8.96 -1.52
C GLY A 9 9.23 8.08 -1.44
N GLN A 10 10.28 8.44 -2.17
CA GLN A 10 11.56 7.76 -2.10
C GLN A 10 12.70 8.77 -1.96
N VAL A 11 13.66 8.42 -1.11
CA VAL A 11 14.90 9.16 -0.95
C VAL A 11 16.04 8.17 -0.94
N VAL A 12 17.09 8.47 -1.71
CA VAL A 12 18.31 7.69 -1.76
C VAL A 12 19.46 8.63 -1.46
N LEU A 13 20.22 8.31 -0.42
CA LEU A 13 21.45 8.99 -0.05
C LEU A 13 22.61 8.04 -0.27
N ASN A 14 23.55 8.44 -1.13
CA ASN A 14 24.80 7.72 -1.33
C ASN A 14 25.97 8.63 -0.96
N SER A 15 26.67 8.27 0.11
CA SER A 15 27.79 9.01 0.69
C SER A 15 28.98 8.08 0.86
N GLY A 16 29.48 7.51 -0.25
CA GLY A 16 30.75 6.77 -0.37
C GLY A 16 30.90 5.53 0.52
N SER A 17 30.95 5.74 1.83
CA SER A 17 30.93 4.71 2.87
C SER A 17 29.51 4.27 3.29
N LEU A 18 28.46 5.01 2.90
CA LEU A 18 27.08 4.76 3.33
C LEU A 18 26.10 4.92 2.18
N ALA A 19 25.31 3.88 1.91
CA ALA A 19 24.14 3.95 1.05
C ALA A 19 22.88 3.73 1.90
N LEU A 20 22.00 4.73 1.93
CA LEU A 20 20.75 4.74 2.66
C LEU A 20 19.60 4.97 1.68
N SER A 21 18.62 4.09 1.68
CA SER A 21 17.39 4.23 0.91
C SER A 21 16.20 4.20 1.85
N VAL A 22 15.32 5.20 1.72
CA VAL A 22 14.05 5.25 2.43
C VAL A 22 12.92 5.31 1.41
N GLU A 23 11.99 4.38 1.53
CA GLU A 23 10.80 4.29 0.69
C GLU A 23 9.54 4.32 1.54
N VAL A 24 8.57 5.15 1.15
CA VAL A 24 7.24 5.26 1.75
C VAL A 24 6.20 5.01 0.66
N LYS A 25 5.35 4.02 0.87
CA LYS A 25 4.18 3.70 0.04
C LYS A 25 2.93 3.83 0.89
N SER A 26 1.96 4.60 0.43
CA SER A 26 0.65 4.75 1.07
C SER A 26 -0.45 4.31 0.12
N LEU A 27 -1.30 3.41 0.59
CA LEU A 27 -2.50 2.95 -0.09
C LEU A 27 -3.74 3.36 0.68
N ASN A 28 -4.85 3.49 -0.04
CA ASN A 28 -6.14 3.81 0.57
C ASN A 28 -6.59 2.70 1.53
N SER A 29 -6.82 3.06 2.78
CA SER A 29 -7.42 2.19 3.80
C SER A 29 -8.18 3.06 4.81
N LYS A 30 -9.24 2.50 5.39
CA LYS A 30 -10.07 3.19 6.39
C LYS A 30 -9.29 3.48 7.67
N PHE A 31 -8.41 2.57 8.06
CA PHE A 31 -7.60 2.68 9.27
C PHE A 31 -6.12 2.84 8.91
N LEU A 32 -5.34 3.34 9.87
CA LEU A 32 -3.89 3.37 9.77
C LEU A 32 -3.35 1.95 10.00
N ASP A 33 -2.79 1.35 8.95
CA ASP A 33 -2.09 0.07 9.00
C ASP A 33 -0.63 0.32 8.60
N LEU A 34 0.26 0.38 9.59
CA LEU A 34 1.66 0.74 9.39
C LEU A 34 2.55 -0.50 9.44
N ASN A 35 3.19 -0.79 8.31
CA ASN A 35 4.25 -1.77 8.16
C ASN A 35 5.60 -1.05 8.09
N LEU A 36 6.45 -1.25 9.11
CA LEU A 36 7.81 -0.70 9.17
C LEU A 36 8.82 -1.81 8.93
N ARG A 37 9.74 -1.57 7.99
CA ARG A 37 10.92 -2.41 7.80
C ARG A 37 12.17 -1.57 8.03
N LEU A 38 12.87 -1.86 9.11
CA LEU A 38 14.11 -1.18 9.48
C LEU A 38 15.30 -2.16 9.40
N PRO A 39 16.54 -1.67 9.24
CA PRO A 39 17.73 -2.49 9.41
C PRO A 39 17.77 -3.08 10.81
N ARG A 40 18.27 -4.32 10.96
CA ARG A 40 18.29 -5.03 12.26
C ARG A 40 18.95 -4.22 13.38
N LYS A 41 20.00 -3.46 13.05
CA LYS A 41 20.69 -2.52 13.95
C LYS A 41 19.74 -1.53 14.62
N TYR A 42 18.71 -1.08 13.91
CA TYR A 42 17.80 -0.01 14.34
C TYR A 42 16.40 -0.52 14.71
N SER A 43 16.21 -1.83 14.88
CA SER A 43 14.91 -2.40 15.27
C SER A 43 14.39 -1.81 16.59
N GLU A 44 15.26 -1.50 17.55
CA GLU A 44 14.88 -0.87 18.82
C GLU A 44 14.32 0.56 18.65
N LYS A 45 14.59 1.21 17.52
CA LYS A 45 14.13 2.56 17.18
C LYS A 45 12.82 2.58 16.37
N GLU A 46 12.15 1.44 16.24
CA GLU A 46 10.90 1.35 15.49
C GLU A 46 9.82 2.30 16.01
N ILE A 47 9.70 2.43 17.35
CA ILE A 47 8.69 3.30 17.98
C ILE A 47 8.90 4.76 17.58
N ASP A 48 10.14 5.22 17.48
CA ASP A 48 10.46 6.59 17.10
C ASP A 48 10.00 6.88 15.65
N ILE A 49 10.28 5.96 14.72
CA ILE A 49 9.83 6.08 13.32
C ILE A 49 8.30 5.99 13.22
N ARG A 50 7.68 5.08 13.98
CA ARG A 50 6.22 4.94 14.03
C ARG A 50 5.55 6.26 14.41
N ASN A 51 6.05 6.94 15.44
CA ASN A 51 5.52 8.23 15.88
C ASN A 51 5.65 9.30 14.79
N LEU A 52 6.78 9.35 14.08
CA LEU A 52 6.97 10.26 12.93
C LEU A 52 5.95 10.02 11.82
N VAL A 53 5.66 8.75 11.51
CA VAL A 53 4.68 8.41 10.46
C VAL A 53 3.27 8.78 10.89
N VAL A 54 2.88 8.49 12.13
CA VAL A 54 1.55 8.79 12.68
C VAL A 54 1.30 10.30 12.72
N ASP A 55 2.31 11.11 13.04
CA ASP A 55 2.20 12.59 13.03
C ASP A 55 1.92 13.15 11.62
N LYS A 56 2.43 12.50 10.57
CA LYS A 56 2.29 12.98 9.19
C LYS A 56 1.12 12.35 8.43
N LEU A 57 0.76 11.11 8.73
CA LEU A 57 -0.19 10.31 7.94
C LEU A 57 -1.29 9.74 8.87
N GLU A 58 -2.48 10.34 8.80
CA GLU A 58 -3.62 10.01 9.68
C GLU A 58 -4.30 8.66 9.37
N ARG A 59 -4.31 8.24 8.10
CA ARG A 59 -5.00 7.01 7.65
C ARG A 59 -4.32 6.39 6.44
N GLY A 60 -4.57 5.10 6.22
CA GLY A 60 -4.10 4.37 5.05
C GLY A 60 -3.26 3.16 5.42
N LYS A 61 -3.04 2.28 4.45
CA LYS A 61 -2.08 1.19 4.58
C LYS A 61 -0.71 1.68 4.11
N ILE A 62 0.20 1.87 5.05
CA ILE A 62 1.50 2.49 4.84
C ILE A 62 2.58 1.44 4.99
N SER A 63 3.46 1.35 4.00
CA SER A 63 4.69 0.58 4.07
C SER A 63 5.85 1.55 4.04
N LEU A 64 6.66 1.57 5.10
CA LEU A 64 7.92 2.32 5.14
C LEU A 64 9.07 1.33 5.27
N THR A 65 10.00 1.42 4.32
CA THR A 65 11.21 0.60 4.30
C THR A 65 12.42 1.50 4.38
N VAL A 66 13.33 1.19 5.31
CA VAL A 66 14.66 1.79 5.43
C VAL A 66 15.68 0.69 5.15
N ASP A 67 16.46 0.88 4.09
CA ASP A 67 17.57 0.01 3.74
C ASP A 67 18.88 0.77 3.96
N LEU A 68 19.76 0.18 4.75
CA LEU A 68 21.09 0.71 5.05
C LEU A 68 22.14 -0.29 4.56
N GLN A 69 22.97 0.15 3.64
CA GLN A 69 24.14 -0.59 3.18
C GLN A 69 25.38 0.23 3.53
N GLN A 70 26.18 -0.28 4.46
CA GLN A 70 27.52 0.25 4.68
C GLN A 70 28.45 -0.38 3.65
N ALA A 71 29.28 0.43 2.98
CA ALA A 71 30.39 -0.13 2.23
C ALA A 71 31.32 -0.80 3.25
N ALA A 72 31.68 -2.06 3.01
CA ALA A 72 32.58 -2.81 3.90
C ALA A 72 33.84 -1.96 4.19
N ARG A 73 33.87 -1.34 5.38
CA ARG A 73 35.11 -0.76 5.88
C ARG A 73 36.04 -1.95 6.06
N GLY A 74 37.25 -1.90 5.49
CA GLY A 74 38.25 -2.98 5.52
C GLY A 74 38.71 -3.33 6.93
N GLY A 75 37.81 -3.90 7.73
CA GLY A 75 37.88 -4.03 9.18
C GLY A 75 36.70 -4.78 9.79
N GLU A 76 35.75 -5.30 8.99
CA GLU A 76 34.94 -6.47 9.41
C GLU A 76 35.89 -7.66 9.58
N THR A 77 36.62 -7.67 10.67
CA THR A 77 37.29 -8.86 11.17
C THR A 77 36.18 -9.80 11.60
N GLN A 78 35.80 -10.73 10.71
CA GLN A 78 34.99 -11.87 11.14
C GLN A 78 35.69 -12.47 12.34
N ARG A 79 35.05 -12.39 13.50
CA ARG A 79 35.57 -12.99 14.72
C ARG A 79 35.05 -14.41 14.78
N TYR A 80 35.93 -15.33 15.12
CA TYR A 80 35.56 -16.71 15.35
C TYR A 80 35.58 -16.96 16.85
N ASN A 81 34.61 -17.72 17.35
CA ASN A 81 34.67 -18.24 18.70
C ASN A 81 35.69 -19.38 18.70
N GLU A 82 36.96 -19.06 18.95
CA GLU A 82 38.06 -20.02 18.87
C GLU A 82 37.85 -21.21 19.81
N GLU A 83 37.36 -20.98 21.01
CA GLU A 83 37.08 -22.03 22.00
C GLU A 83 35.99 -22.99 21.49
N LEU A 84 34.90 -22.43 20.95
CA LEU A 84 33.81 -23.23 20.41
C LEU A 84 34.22 -23.96 19.12
N PHE A 85 35.01 -23.32 18.25
CA PHE A 85 35.57 -23.94 17.06
C PHE A 85 36.43 -25.16 17.43
N VAL A 86 37.35 -24.99 18.40
CA VAL A 86 38.21 -26.07 18.88
C VAL A 86 37.38 -27.20 19.49
N SER A 87 36.33 -26.87 20.25
CA SER A 87 35.40 -27.84 20.81
C SER A 87 34.74 -28.68 19.70
N TYR A 88 34.11 -28.03 18.70
CA TYR A 88 33.48 -28.72 17.57
C TYR A 88 34.48 -29.57 16.77
N TYR A 89 35.65 -29.01 16.45
CA TYR A 89 36.67 -29.73 15.69
C TYR A 89 37.16 -30.98 16.43
N SER A 90 37.38 -30.87 17.75
CA SER A 90 37.85 -32.00 18.57
C SER A 90 36.82 -33.13 18.65
N GLU A 91 35.53 -32.79 18.77
CA GLU A 91 34.44 -33.79 18.79
C GLU A 91 34.24 -34.44 17.43
N LEU A 92 34.22 -33.65 16.36
CA LEU A 92 34.13 -34.16 14.99
C LEU A 92 35.29 -35.10 14.66
N LYS A 93 36.52 -34.77 15.09
CA LYS A 93 37.68 -35.64 14.96
C LYS A 93 37.52 -36.95 15.73
N ARG A 94 37.09 -36.87 17.00
CA ARG A 94 36.84 -38.05 17.84
C ARG A 94 35.79 -38.98 17.22
N LEU A 95 34.76 -38.42 16.60
CA LEU A 95 33.74 -39.20 15.90
C LEU A 95 34.29 -39.84 14.63
N ALA A 96 35.05 -39.10 13.81
CA ALA A 96 35.70 -39.61 12.61
C ALA A 96 36.62 -40.81 12.91
N ASP A 97 37.38 -40.75 14.01
CA ASP A 97 38.24 -41.84 14.48
C ASP A 97 37.45 -43.12 14.80
N LYS A 98 36.28 -42.98 15.43
CA LYS A 98 35.42 -44.12 15.78
C LYS A 98 34.82 -44.81 14.56
N VAL A 99 34.60 -44.07 13.47
CA VAL A 99 33.99 -44.60 12.25
C VAL A 99 35.00 -44.83 11.12
N MET A 100 36.30 -44.63 11.38
CA MET A 100 37.38 -44.72 10.39
C MET A 100 37.12 -43.85 9.14
N SER A 101 36.62 -42.63 9.35
CA SER A 101 36.40 -41.64 8.29
C SER A 101 37.59 -40.69 8.15
N GLY A 102 37.75 -40.09 6.96
CA GLY A 102 38.79 -39.10 6.69
C GLY A 102 38.50 -37.73 7.34
N TYR A 103 39.52 -36.88 7.44
CA TYR A 103 39.42 -35.58 8.12
C TYR A 103 39.21 -34.37 7.19
N GLU A 104 39.14 -34.59 5.89
CA GLU A 104 39.25 -33.55 4.85
C GLU A 104 38.18 -32.44 4.99
N SER A 105 36.99 -32.77 5.50
CA SER A 105 35.88 -31.83 5.68
C SER A 105 35.69 -31.31 7.11
N LEU A 106 36.42 -31.82 8.10
CA LEU A 106 36.13 -31.53 9.51
C LEU A 106 36.38 -30.07 9.87
N PHE A 107 37.39 -29.43 9.27
CA PHE A 107 37.66 -28.01 9.48
C PHE A 107 36.49 -27.14 8.99
N GLN A 108 35.99 -27.42 7.78
CA GLN A 108 34.87 -26.67 7.20
C GLN A 108 33.57 -26.93 7.95
N LEU A 109 33.33 -28.17 8.39
CA LEU A 109 32.20 -28.53 9.24
C LEU A 109 32.23 -27.81 10.59
N ALA A 110 33.39 -27.78 11.25
CA ALA A 110 33.58 -27.04 12.49
C ALA A 110 33.37 -25.53 12.28
N LEU A 111 33.88 -24.96 11.19
CA LEU A 111 33.69 -23.54 10.87
C LEU A 111 32.22 -23.17 10.61
N SER A 112 31.47 -24.09 9.99
CA SER A 112 30.03 -23.93 9.72
C SER A 112 29.13 -24.28 10.90
N SER A 113 29.70 -24.73 12.01
CA SER A 113 28.93 -25.12 13.19
C SER A 113 28.28 -23.90 13.85
N PRO A 114 27.11 -24.05 14.51
CA PRO A 114 26.40 -22.94 15.12
C PRO A 114 27.30 -22.12 16.05
N ASP A 115 27.14 -20.80 16.02
CA ASP A 115 27.80 -19.83 16.90
C ASP A 115 29.34 -19.76 16.82
N VAL A 116 29.98 -20.54 15.95
CA VAL A 116 31.44 -20.48 15.69
C VAL A 116 31.82 -19.20 14.96
N LEU A 117 31.00 -18.80 13.99
CA LEU A 117 31.17 -17.56 13.28
C LEU A 117 30.46 -16.46 14.08
N ILE A 118 31.24 -15.72 14.86
CA ILE A 118 30.73 -14.57 15.61
C ILE A 118 30.58 -13.43 14.59
N SER A 119 29.35 -13.18 14.18
CA SER A 119 29.00 -11.84 13.68
C SER A 119 29.15 -10.86 14.85
N THR A 120 30.38 -10.41 15.11
CA THR A 120 30.57 -9.17 15.85
C THR A 120 30.05 -8.04 14.96
N GLY A 121 29.14 -7.19 15.38
CA GLY A 121 28.69 -6.93 16.74
C GLY A 121 27.21 -6.60 16.81
N LYS A 122 26.75 -6.38 18.04
CA LYS A 122 25.88 -5.23 18.29
C LYS A 122 26.59 -4.04 17.63
N GLU A 123 26.18 -3.69 16.42
CA GLU A 123 26.57 -2.43 15.83
C GLU A 123 26.06 -1.37 16.81
N GLU A 124 26.95 -0.76 17.58
CA GLU A 124 26.56 0.34 18.45
C GLU A 124 25.77 1.35 17.62
N LEU A 125 24.64 1.79 18.18
CA LEU A 125 23.81 2.80 17.56
C LEU A 125 24.63 4.08 17.45
N ASP A 126 25.11 4.39 16.25
CA ASP A 126 25.76 5.66 15.97
C ASP A 126 24.66 6.75 15.94
N PRO A 127 24.69 7.72 16.88
CA PRO A 127 23.71 8.80 16.91
C PRO A 127 23.71 9.64 15.63
N ALA A 128 24.87 9.84 14.98
CA ALA A 128 24.97 10.62 13.75
C ALA A 128 24.37 9.88 12.55
N GLU A 129 24.49 8.55 12.51
CA GLU A 129 23.80 7.72 11.52
C GLU A 129 22.29 7.72 11.76
N TRP A 130 21.86 7.66 13.02
CA TRP A 130 20.46 7.74 13.39
C TRP A 130 19.81 9.07 12.97
N ASP A 131 20.47 10.20 13.24
CA ASP A 131 19.97 11.52 12.83
C ASP A 131 19.82 11.61 11.31
N LYS A 132 20.73 11.03 10.54
CA LYS A 132 20.60 10.95 9.08
C LYS A 132 19.40 10.11 8.67
N ILE A 133 19.17 8.95 9.30
CA ILE A 133 18.00 8.11 9.02
C ILE A 133 16.71 8.90 9.28
N VAL A 134 16.59 9.57 10.41
CA VAL A 134 15.42 10.39 10.76
C VAL A 134 15.21 11.53 9.75
N GLN A 135 16.27 12.19 9.31
CA GLN A 135 16.18 13.22 8.27
C GLN A 135 15.67 12.65 6.94
N GLN A 136 16.21 11.53 6.48
CA GLN A 136 15.79 10.89 5.24
C GLN A 136 14.35 10.37 5.32
N VAL A 137 13.92 9.86 6.47
CA VAL A 137 12.52 9.48 6.73
C VAL A 137 11.59 10.67 6.62
N ASN A 138 11.93 11.80 7.24
CA ASN A 138 11.14 13.02 7.15
C ASN A 138 11.05 13.55 5.70
N GLU A 139 12.15 13.48 4.95
CA GLU A 139 12.15 13.86 3.54
C GLU A 139 11.27 12.93 2.71
N ALA A 140 11.33 11.61 2.93
CA ALA A 140 10.50 10.64 2.21
C ALA A 140 9.00 10.84 2.52
N LEU A 141 8.65 11.11 3.78
CA LEU A 141 7.29 11.46 4.18
C LEU A 141 6.81 12.76 3.51
N THR A 142 7.68 13.76 3.42
CA THR A 142 7.38 15.03 2.74
C THR A 142 7.12 14.82 1.25
N LYS A 143 7.94 14.01 0.58
CA LYS A 143 7.73 13.64 -0.83
C LYS A 143 6.41 12.87 -1.04
N CYS A 144 6.09 11.95 -0.14
CA CYS A 144 4.81 11.22 -0.15
C CYS A 144 3.62 12.18 -0.04
N GLU A 145 3.70 13.16 0.85
CA GLU A 145 2.65 14.16 1.04
C GLU A 145 2.51 15.10 -0.17
N GLN A 146 3.62 15.53 -0.76
CA GLN A 146 3.62 16.30 -2.02
C GLN A 146 2.97 15.52 -3.16
N PHE A 147 3.27 14.23 -3.28
CA PHE A 147 2.63 13.35 -4.26
C PHE A 147 1.11 13.31 -4.07
N ARG A 148 0.65 13.16 -2.82
CA ARG A 148 -0.78 13.15 -2.49
C ARG A 148 -1.48 14.46 -2.83
N LEU A 149 -0.81 15.60 -2.62
CA LEU A 149 -1.33 16.92 -2.96
C LEU A 149 -1.44 17.11 -4.48
N ALA A 150 -0.41 16.71 -5.23
CA ALA A 150 -0.42 16.80 -6.69
C ALA A 150 -1.53 15.93 -7.32
N GLU A 151 -1.64 14.68 -6.87
CA GLU A 151 -2.70 13.77 -7.31
C GLU A 151 -4.09 14.28 -6.88
N GLY A 152 -4.22 14.79 -5.66
CA GLY A 152 -5.46 15.36 -5.15
C GLY A 152 -5.95 16.57 -5.96
N ALA A 153 -5.04 17.46 -6.36
CA ALA A 153 -5.36 18.59 -7.23
C ALA A 153 -5.81 18.15 -8.64
N ALA A 154 -5.17 17.12 -9.20
CA ALA A 154 -5.58 16.55 -10.49
C ALA A 154 -6.97 15.91 -10.42
N LEU A 155 -7.28 15.15 -9.35
CA LEU A 155 -8.60 14.57 -9.12
C LEU A 155 -9.67 15.65 -8.93
N GLU A 156 -9.37 16.73 -8.22
CA GLU A 156 -10.32 17.85 -8.04
C GLU A 156 -10.78 18.42 -9.38
N GLY A 157 -9.85 18.63 -10.31
CA GLY A 157 -10.17 19.11 -11.66
C GLY A 157 -11.12 18.15 -12.40
N ARG A 158 -10.86 16.84 -12.31
CA ARG A 158 -11.71 15.81 -12.92
C ARG A 158 -13.10 15.74 -12.28
N PHE A 159 -13.20 15.86 -10.97
CA PHE A 159 -14.51 15.89 -10.31
C PHE A 159 -15.33 17.09 -10.74
N LYS A 160 -14.72 18.28 -10.85
CA LYS A 160 -15.41 19.48 -11.36
C LYS A 160 -15.89 19.28 -12.79
N GLU A 161 -15.07 18.68 -13.64
CA GLU A 161 -15.44 18.32 -15.02
C GLU A 161 -16.66 17.37 -15.04
N TYR A 162 -16.63 16.29 -14.26
CA TYR A 162 -17.74 15.34 -14.20
C TYR A 162 -19.02 15.93 -13.63
N ILE A 163 -18.94 16.72 -12.57
CA ILE A 163 -20.10 17.41 -12.00
C ILE A 163 -20.73 18.33 -13.03
N ASN A 164 -19.92 19.08 -13.78
CA ASN A 164 -20.42 19.94 -14.83
C ASN A 164 -21.09 19.13 -15.95
N ASN A 165 -20.49 18.02 -16.39
CA ASN A 165 -21.06 17.16 -17.41
C ASN A 165 -22.40 16.55 -16.98
N ILE A 166 -22.51 16.12 -15.72
CA ILE A 166 -23.77 15.60 -15.14
C ILE A 166 -24.82 16.71 -15.12
N ALA A 167 -24.46 17.92 -14.67
CA ALA A 167 -25.38 19.05 -14.64
C ALA A 167 -25.90 19.43 -16.04
N GLN A 168 -25.01 19.49 -17.04
CA GLN A 168 -25.40 19.75 -18.43
C GLN A 168 -26.30 18.65 -19.00
N SER A 169 -26.00 17.38 -18.68
CA SER A 169 -26.83 16.26 -19.12
C SER A 169 -28.22 16.31 -18.49
N LEU A 170 -28.33 16.71 -17.22
CA LEU A 170 -29.62 16.87 -16.55
C LEU A 170 -30.51 17.91 -17.24
N ILE A 171 -29.94 19.05 -17.65
CA ILE A 171 -30.66 20.08 -18.42
C ILE A 171 -31.19 19.51 -19.75
N GLN A 172 -30.43 18.62 -20.40
CA GLN A 172 -30.90 17.96 -21.63
C GLN A 172 -32.05 16.98 -21.35
N VAL A 173 -31.98 16.23 -20.26
CA VAL A 173 -33.06 15.32 -19.83
C VAL A 173 -34.34 16.09 -19.56
N GLU A 174 -34.27 17.23 -18.86
CA GLU A 174 -35.43 18.09 -18.60
C GLU A 174 -36.11 18.58 -19.89
N LYS A 175 -35.33 18.87 -20.94
CA LYS A 175 -35.88 19.25 -22.26
C LYS A 175 -36.55 18.09 -22.99
N LEU A 176 -36.08 16.86 -22.77
CA LEU A 176 -36.61 15.66 -23.43
C LEU A 176 -37.85 15.11 -22.72
N ASP A 177 -38.05 15.41 -21.43
CA ASP A 177 -39.15 14.85 -20.65
C ASP A 177 -40.55 15.23 -21.18
N PRO A 178 -40.84 16.49 -21.58
CA PRO A 178 -42.12 16.83 -22.20
C PRO A 178 -42.38 16.06 -23.51
N ILE A 179 -41.34 15.90 -24.35
CA ILE A 179 -41.43 15.15 -25.61
C ILE A 179 -41.74 13.67 -25.32
N ARG A 180 -41.16 13.12 -24.27
CA ARG A 180 -41.43 11.75 -23.81
C ARG A 180 -42.88 11.60 -23.35
N ILE A 181 -43.40 12.55 -22.56
CA ILE A 181 -44.79 12.55 -22.10
C ILE A 181 -45.76 12.59 -23.29
N GLU A 182 -45.53 13.46 -24.27
CA GLU A 182 -46.36 13.51 -25.49
C GLU A 182 -46.31 12.21 -26.29
N LYS A 183 -45.11 11.62 -26.46
CA LYS A 183 -44.98 10.32 -27.13
C LYS A 183 -45.73 9.21 -26.41
N ILE A 184 -45.71 9.20 -25.07
CA ILE A 184 -46.45 8.22 -24.27
C ILE A 184 -47.95 8.46 -24.42
N ARG A 185 -48.41 9.71 -24.33
CA ARG A 185 -49.83 10.07 -24.51
C ARG A 185 -50.33 9.63 -25.88
N HIS A 186 -49.60 9.96 -26.94
CA HIS A 186 -49.96 9.55 -28.30
C HIS A 186 -49.98 8.03 -28.44
N ARG A 187 -49.02 7.30 -27.83
CA ARG A 187 -49.02 5.83 -27.86
C ARG A 187 -50.24 5.23 -27.17
N ILE A 188 -50.61 5.76 -26.00
CA ILE A 188 -51.81 5.31 -25.26
C ILE A 188 -53.07 5.63 -26.08
N GLN A 189 -53.17 6.84 -26.64
CA GLN A 189 -54.29 7.23 -27.49
C GLN A 189 -54.41 6.34 -28.72
N SER A 190 -53.32 6.10 -29.45
CA SER A 190 -53.31 5.19 -30.59
C SER A 190 -53.73 3.77 -30.19
N GLY A 191 -53.21 3.23 -29.08
CA GLY A 191 -53.61 1.90 -28.59
C GLY A 191 -55.09 1.82 -28.21
N ILE A 192 -55.66 2.88 -27.64
CA ILE A 192 -57.10 2.97 -27.37
C ILE A 192 -57.90 3.00 -28.67
N THR A 193 -57.49 3.82 -29.65
CA THR A 193 -58.15 3.90 -30.96
C THR A 193 -58.06 2.58 -31.72
N ASP A 194 -56.94 1.86 -31.62
CA ASP A 194 -56.77 0.53 -32.22
C ASP A 194 -57.70 -0.52 -31.58
N LEU A 195 -57.98 -0.41 -30.28
CA LEU A 195 -58.84 -1.35 -29.54
C LEU A 195 -60.34 -1.04 -29.67
N PHE A 196 -60.72 0.24 -29.63
CA PHE A 196 -62.12 0.68 -29.56
C PHE A 196 -62.61 1.42 -30.81
N GLY A 197 -61.74 1.63 -31.81
CA GLY A 197 -62.07 2.37 -33.03
C GLY A 197 -62.19 3.89 -32.83
N ASN A 198 -62.56 4.60 -33.90
CA ASN A 198 -62.72 6.07 -33.88
C ASN A 198 -64.00 6.55 -33.16
N GLU A 199 -64.93 5.64 -32.83
CA GLU A 199 -66.17 5.97 -32.10
C GLU A 199 -65.92 6.17 -30.59
N GLY A 200 -64.72 5.82 -30.10
CA GLY A 200 -64.35 5.92 -28.69
C GLY A 200 -64.91 4.76 -27.85
N PHE A 201 -64.76 4.86 -26.53
CA PHE A 201 -65.37 3.92 -25.58
C PHE A 201 -66.22 4.69 -24.57
N ASP A 202 -67.31 4.08 -24.09
CA ASP A 202 -68.13 4.64 -23.03
C ASP A 202 -67.37 4.51 -21.70
N VAL A 203 -66.96 5.65 -21.15
CA VAL A 203 -66.14 5.73 -19.92
C VAL A 203 -66.87 5.10 -18.73
N ASN A 204 -68.17 5.35 -18.58
CA ASN A 204 -68.94 4.77 -17.47
C ASN A 204 -69.00 3.24 -17.59
N ARG A 205 -69.12 2.73 -18.81
CA ARG A 205 -69.15 1.29 -19.06
C ARG A 205 -67.79 0.64 -18.84
N LEU A 206 -66.71 1.28 -19.28
CA LEU A 206 -65.35 0.78 -19.03
C LEU A 206 -65.04 0.75 -17.52
N GLU A 207 -65.40 1.80 -16.78
CA GLU A 207 -65.22 1.84 -15.33
C GLU A 207 -66.04 0.74 -14.62
N GLN A 208 -67.28 0.49 -15.06
CA GLN A 208 -68.10 -0.61 -14.54
C GLN A 208 -67.50 -2.00 -14.84
N GLU A 209 -67.01 -2.23 -16.07
CA GLU A 209 -66.38 -3.50 -16.45
C GLU A 209 -65.07 -3.73 -15.69
N ILE A 210 -64.25 -2.68 -15.49
CA ILE A 210 -63.02 -2.76 -14.69
C ILE A 210 -63.33 -3.16 -13.24
N ILE A 211 -64.37 -2.58 -12.63
CA ILE A 211 -64.80 -2.95 -11.27
C ILE A 211 -65.28 -4.41 -11.24
N PHE A 212 -66.10 -4.82 -12.21
CA PHE A 212 -66.62 -6.20 -12.30
C PHE A 212 -65.53 -7.26 -12.46
N TYR A 213 -64.41 -6.95 -13.13
CA TYR A 213 -63.28 -7.87 -13.29
C TYR A 213 -62.25 -7.83 -12.14
N ILE A 214 -62.31 -6.82 -11.26
CA ILE A 214 -61.41 -6.69 -10.10
C ILE A 214 -62.01 -7.34 -8.84
N GLU A 215 -63.32 -7.53 -8.75
CA GLU A 215 -63.98 -8.46 -7.81
C GLU A 215 -63.78 -9.93 -8.21
#